data_AF-A0A7N0TDS8-F1
#
_entry.id   AF-A0A7N0TDS8-F1
#
_cell.length_a   1.000
_cell.length_b   1.000
_cell.length_c   1.000
_cell.angle_alpha   90.00
_cell.angle_beta   90.00
_cell.angle_gamma   90.00
#
_symmetry.space_group_name_H-M   'P 1'
#
loop_
_entity.id
_entity.type
_entity.pdbx_description
1 polymer ?
#
loop_
_entity_poly.entity_id
_entity_poly.type
_entity_poly.pdbx_seq_one_letter_code
_entity_poly.pdbx_strand_id
1 'polypeptide(L)'
;MEYSYLLDQADECEDPYLRLVYASSWAISVYYAFQRTWKPFNPILGETFEMDHGGVQFISEQVSHHPPVSVAHAENQHFIYDLTSKLKTKFLGNSLDVYPVGRTRVTLKRDGVVLELVPPLSKVNNLIFGRTWVDVPGEMVMTNLTTGDKAVLYFQPCGWFGAGRHEVDGYVYNAAEEPKILMTGKWTESMSYQPCDLEGEPLPGTEMKQSWQLADIPENDKFQYTHFAHKLNSFSTAPRKLLASDARLRPDRYALEKGEMSKAGAEKTILEERQRAEKRTREANGDKFVPRWFQLTEEVTSTPWGDLEVYEFNGKYNEYRKTNNTLDVITNQDVKSTEFNPWQYTS
;
A
#
# COMPACT_ATOMS: atom_id res chain seq x y z
N MET A 1 -0.11 3.08 -5.73
CA MET A 1 -0.14 2.86 -7.19
C MET A 1 -0.92 3.92 -7.97
N GLU A 2 -1.64 4.84 -7.33
CA GLU A 2 -2.24 6.00 -8.04
C GLU A 2 -1.19 6.85 -8.77
N TYR A 3 -0.03 7.04 -8.15
CA TYR A 3 1.09 7.84 -8.69
C TYR A 3 2.27 6.95 -9.11
N SER A 4 2.01 5.75 -9.67
CA SER A 4 3.08 4.81 -10.05
C SER A 4 4.05 5.35 -11.09
N TYR A 5 3.64 6.33 -11.91
CA TYR A 5 4.51 6.99 -12.89
C TYR A 5 5.77 7.60 -12.24
N LEU A 6 5.73 7.94 -10.95
CA LEU A 6 6.90 8.43 -10.22
C LEU A 6 7.99 7.36 -10.10
N LEU A 7 7.62 6.07 -10.02
CA LEU A 7 8.59 4.98 -10.07
C LEU A 7 9.17 4.79 -11.47
N ASP A 8 8.37 5.01 -12.51
CA ASP A 8 8.86 5.01 -13.90
C ASP A 8 9.90 6.12 -14.09
N GLN A 9 9.60 7.34 -13.58
CA GLN A 9 10.56 8.45 -13.58
C GLN A 9 11.81 8.15 -12.75
N ALA A 10 11.68 7.44 -11.62
CA ALA A 10 12.82 7.04 -10.81
C ALA A 10 13.74 6.05 -11.57
N ASP A 11 13.16 5.08 -12.28
CA ASP A 11 13.87 4.12 -13.12
C ASP A 11 14.59 4.79 -14.29
N GLU A 12 13.95 5.77 -14.94
CA GLU A 12 14.50 6.53 -16.06
C GLU A 12 15.53 7.60 -15.63
N CYS A 13 15.58 7.96 -14.34
CA CYS A 13 16.47 9.02 -13.87
C CYS A 13 17.94 8.56 -13.82
N GLU A 14 18.84 9.31 -14.44
CA GLU A 14 20.30 9.06 -14.39
C GLU A 14 20.94 9.55 -13.09
N ASP A 15 20.43 10.64 -12.51
CA ASP A 15 20.92 11.18 -11.24
C ASP A 15 20.40 10.30 -10.08
N PRO A 16 21.31 9.66 -9.31
CA PRO A 16 20.91 8.76 -8.23
C PRO A 16 20.18 9.46 -7.08
N TYR A 17 20.41 10.75 -6.86
CA TYR A 17 19.74 11.53 -5.82
C TYR A 17 18.33 11.94 -6.28
N LEU A 18 18.17 12.37 -7.53
CA LEU A 18 16.84 12.66 -8.09
C LEU A 18 15.97 11.41 -8.22
N ARG A 19 16.57 10.25 -8.48
CA ARG A 19 15.88 8.95 -8.38
C ARG A 19 15.24 8.75 -7.01
N LEU A 20 15.96 9.05 -5.93
CA LEU A 20 15.42 8.96 -4.56
C LEU A 20 14.34 10.02 -4.30
N VAL A 21 14.43 11.20 -4.91
CA VAL A 21 13.34 12.19 -4.88
C VAL A 21 12.06 11.59 -5.45
N TYR A 22 12.11 11.02 -6.66
CA TYR A 22 10.92 10.45 -7.29
C TYR A 22 10.35 9.25 -6.51
N ALA A 23 11.21 8.34 -6.07
CA ALA A 23 10.79 7.17 -5.30
C ALA A 23 10.21 7.54 -3.93
N SER A 24 10.80 8.50 -3.21
CA SER A 24 10.27 8.96 -1.92
C SER A 24 8.99 9.79 -2.06
N SER A 25 8.84 10.57 -3.14
CA SER A 25 7.58 11.25 -3.47
C SER A 25 6.45 10.27 -3.82
N TRP A 26 6.76 9.15 -4.50
CA TRP A 26 5.80 8.06 -4.67
C TRP A 26 5.36 7.47 -3.32
N ALA A 27 6.30 7.23 -2.41
CA ALA A 27 6.00 6.71 -1.09
C ALA A 27 5.16 7.72 -0.26
N ILE A 28 5.44 9.02 -0.36
CA ILE A 28 4.65 10.07 0.31
C ILE A 28 3.22 10.12 -0.20
N SER A 29 3.01 9.92 -1.50
CA SER A 29 1.69 10.08 -2.12
C SER A 29 0.60 9.20 -1.49
N VAL A 30 0.97 8.10 -0.82
CA VAL A 30 0.02 7.20 -0.13
C VAL A 30 -0.62 7.85 1.10
N TYR A 31 0.06 8.82 1.74
CA TYR A 31 -0.38 9.37 3.02
C TYR A 31 -1.60 10.29 2.89
N TYR A 32 -1.93 10.80 1.70
CA TYR A 32 -3.21 11.46 1.47
C TYR A 32 -4.39 10.58 1.96
N ALA A 33 -4.28 9.26 1.83
CA ALA A 33 -5.28 8.31 2.33
C ALA A 33 -5.49 8.33 3.85
N PHE A 34 -4.54 8.84 4.63
CA PHE A 34 -4.54 8.82 6.09
C PHE A 34 -5.44 9.89 6.69
N GLN A 35 -5.92 10.86 5.91
CA GLN A 35 -7.00 11.74 6.40
C GLN A 35 -8.33 11.02 6.62
N ARG A 36 -8.47 9.78 6.11
CA ARG A 36 -9.67 8.95 6.22
C ARG A 36 -9.70 8.26 7.58
N THR A 37 -10.74 8.52 8.36
CA THR A 37 -10.91 7.96 9.71
C THR A 37 -11.71 6.66 9.74
N TRP A 38 -12.19 6.21 8.58
CA TRP A 38 -12.94 4.97 8.45
C TRP A 38 -12.01 3.76 8.45
N LYS A 39 -12.35 2.75 9.27
CA LYS A 39 -11.61 1.48 9.29
C LYS A 39 -11.88 0.71 7.99
N PRO A 40 -10.84 0.30 7.23
CA PRO A 40 -11.03 -0.61 6.09
C PRO A 40 -11.53 -1.98 6.56
N PHE A 41 -12.16 -2.73 5.67
CA PHE A 41 -12.52 -4.12 5.95
C PHE A 41 -11.26 -4.93 6.23
N ASN A 42 -11.30 -5.77 7.27
CA ASN A 42 -10.26 -6.76 7.49
C ASN A 42 -10.41 -7.84 6.41
N PRO A 43 -9.40 -8.10 5.58
CA PRO A 43 -9.51 -9.15 4.58
C PRO A 43 -9.64 -10.53 5.24
N ILE A 44 -10.35 -11.41 4.56
CA ILE A 44 -10.53 -12.81 4.94
C ILE A 44 -9.30 -13.61 4.48
N LEU A 45 -8.92 -14.66 5.20
CA LEU A 45 -7.80 -15.52 4.80
C LEU A 45 -7.99 -16.06 3.38
N GLY A 46 -7.00 -15.88 2.49
CA GLY A 46 -7.06 -16.23 1.06
C GLY A 46 -7.81 -15.23 0.17
N GLU A 47 -8.34 -14.15 0.72
CA GLU A 47 -8.88 -13.05 -0.09
C GLU A 47 -7.78 -12.42 -0.94
N THR A 48 -8.07 -12.16 -2.21
CA THR A 48 -7.16 -11.53 -3.16
C THR A 48 -7.70 -10.18 -3.63
N PHE A 49 -6.84 -9.33 -4.14
CA PHE A 49 -7.26 -8.16 -4.91
C PHE A 49 -6.31 -7.96 -6.09
N GLU A 50 -6.88 -7.81 -7.27
CA GLU A 50 -6.13 -7.57 -8.50
C GLU A 50 -6.52 -6.28 -9.19
N MET A 51 -5.56 -5.68 -9.88
CA MET A 51 -5.74 -4.44 -10.62
C MET A 51 -4.75 -4.36 -11.78
N ASP A 52 -5.21 -3.82 -12.91
CA ASP A 52 -4.36 -3.32 -13.99
C ASP A 52 -4.57 -1.81 -14.09
N HIS A 53 -3.53 -1.02 -13.84
CA HIS A 53 -3.61 0.43 -13.87
C HIS A 53 -2.32 1.05 -14.38
N GLY A 54 -2.40 1.84 -15.46
CA GLY A 54 -1.23 2.57 -15.98
C GLY A 54 -0.10 1.63 -16.42
N GLY A 55 -0.43 0.43 -16.91
CA GLY A 55 0.56 -0.60 -17.27
C GLY A 55 1.14 -1.37 -16.08
N VAL A 56 0.69 -1.08 -14.85
CA VAL A 56 1.07 -1.81 -13.64
C VAL A 56 0.07 -2.93 -13.38
N GLN A 57 0.59 -4.16 -13.41
CA GLN A 57 -0.14 -5.34 -12.96
C GLN A 57 0.05 -5.46 -11.46
N PHE A 58 -1.04 -5.56 -10.69
CA PHE A 58 -1.02 -5.67 -9.23
C PHE A 58 -1.83 -6.89 -8.79
N ILE A 59 -1.27 -7.66 -7.84
CA ILE A 59 -1.97 -8.72 -7.12
C ILE A 59 -1.62 -8.64 -5.63
N SER A 60 -2.61 -8.80 -4.77
CA SER A 60 -2.42 -9.02 -3.33
C SER A 60 -3.19 -10.22 -2.83
N GLU A 61 -2.74 -10.77 -1.70
CA GLU A 61 -3.35 -11.91 -1.04
C GLU A 61 -3.27 -11.73 0.49
N GLN A 62 -4.34 -12.10 1.20
CA GLN A 62 -4.33 -12.19 2.66
C GLN A 62 -3.78 -13.56 3.09
N VAL A 63 -2.51 -13.59 3.52
CA VAL A 63 -1.77 -14.84 3.81
C VAL A 63 -1.89 -15.31 5.25
N SER A 64 -2.30 -14.42 6.16
CA SER A 64 -2.58 -14.76 7.54
C SER A 64 -3.70 -13.88 8.10
N HIS A 65 -4.51 -14.41 9.02
CA HIS A 65 -5.58 -13.66 9.70
C HIS A 65 -5.27 -13.37 11.17
N HIS A 66 -4.45 -14.19 11.83
CA HIS A 66 -4.05 -14.03 13.23
C HIS A 66 -2.55 -14.34 13.42
N PRO A 67 -1.66 -13.32 13.39
CA PRO A 67 -1.95 -11.91 13.12
C PRO A 67 -2.35 -11.66 11.65
N PRO A 68 -3.06 -10.57 11.33
CA PRO A 68 -3.40 -10.24 9.95
C PRO A 68 -2.13 -9.85 9.17
N VAL A 69 -1.87 -10.56 8.08
CA VAL A 69 -0.79 -10.28 7.13
C VAL A 69 -1.34 -10.29 5.71
N SER A 70 -1.14 -9.19 4.99
CA SER A 70 -1.43 -9.08 3.56
C SER A 70 -0.11 -8.94 2.82
N VAL A 71 0.01 -9.57 1.67
CA VAL A 71 1.19 -9.45 0.80
C VAL A 71 0.73 -8.95 -0.56
N ALA A 72 1.59 -8.23 -1.26
CA ALA A 72 1.30 -7.75 -2.60
C ALA A 72 2.54 -7.77 -3.49
N HIS A 73 2.29 -7.90 -4.78
CA HIS A 73 3.25 -7.77 -5.85
C HIS A 73 2.67 -6.87 -6.93
N ALA A 74 3.48 -5.96 -7.44
CA ALA A 74 3.14 -5.18 -8.60
C ALA A 74 4.32 -5.02 -9.54
N GLU A 75 4.06 -5.03 -10.84
CA GLU A 75 5.12 -5.00 -11.85
C GLU A 75 4.66 -4.27 -13.11
N ASN A 76 5.55 -3.48 -13.71
CA ASN A 76 5.45 -3.00 -15.08
C ASN A 76 6.83 -3.11 -15.77
N GLN A 77 7.06 -2.43 -16.89
CA GLN A 77 8.35 -2.47 -17.58
C GLN A 77 9.52 -1.79 -16.82
N HIS A 78 9.23 -0.91 -15.86
CA HIS A 78 10.19 -0.08 -15.13
C HIS A 78 10.52 -0.61 -13.73
N PHE A 79 9.53 -1.15 -13.01
CA PHE A 79 9.74 -1.54 -11.63
C PHE A 79 9.03 -2.83 -11.24
N ILE A 80 9.53 -3.41 -10.14
CA ILE A 80 8.83 -4.41 -9.31
C ILE A 80 8.59 -3.77 -7.94
N TYR A 81 7.41 -3.96 -7.39
CA TYR A 81 7.02 -3.56 -6.04
C TYR A 81 6.55 -4.79 -5.27
N ASP A 82 7.20 -5.06 -4.14
CA ASP A 82 6.82 -6.14 -3.23
C ASP A 82 6.47 -5.56 -1.85
N LEU A 83 5.37 -6.05 -1.29
CA LEU A 83 4.87 -5.66 0.02
C LEU A 83 4.59 -6.89 0.87
N THR A 84 5.08 -6.88 2.09
CA THR A 84 4.49 -7.64 3.21
C THR A 84 3.99 -6.64 4.23
N SER A 85 2.69 -6.65 4.51
CA SER A 85 2.02 -5.71 5.42
C SER A 85 1.45 -6.44 6.61
N LYS A 86 1.97 -6.11 7.79
CA LYS A 86 1.46 -6.53 9.09
C LYS A 86 1.37 -5.31 9.99
N LEU A 87 0.30 -5.22 10.76
CA LEU A 87 0.06 -4.10 11.65
C LEU A 87 0.14 -4.56 13.11
N LYS A 88 0.84 -3.77 13.92
CA LYS A 88 0.78 -3.87 15.39
C LYS A 88 0.11 -2.62 15.90
N THR A 89 -0.82 -2.76 16.83
CA THR A 89 -1.56 -1.61 17.38
C THR A 89 -1.36 -1.51 18.88
N LYS A 90 -1.37 -0.28 19.42
CA LYS A 90 -1.28 -0.01 20.86
C LYS A 90 -2.31 1.04 21.26
N PHE A 91 -3.26 0.63 22.08
CA PHE A 91 -4.30 1.51 22.61
C PHE A 91 -3.77 2.30 23.81
N LEU A 92 -3.95 3.62 23.77
CA LEU A 92 -3.43 4.58 24.75
C LEU A 92 -4.56 5.40 25.41
N GLY A 93 -5.76 4.82 25.52
CA GLY A 93 -6.94 5.52 26.03
C GLY A 93 -7.65 6.30 24.93
N ASN A 94 -7.43 7.62 24.82
CA ASN A 94 -8.10 8.40 23.78
C ASN A 94 -7.39 8.38 22.41
N SER A 95 -6.33 7.58 22.27
CA SER A 95 -5.59 7.43 21.01
C SER A 95 -5.16 5.98 20.77
N LEU A 96 -4.84 5.67 19.51
CA LEU A 96 -4.34 4.37 19.06
C LEU A 96 -3.10 4.59 18.19
N ASP A 97 -1.97 4.04 18.61
CA ASP A 97 -0.78 3.96 17.76
C ASP A 97 -0.89 2.73 16.86
N VAL A 98 -0.54 2.90 15.59
CA VAL A 98 -0.50 1.87 14.55
C VAL A 98 0.92 1.80 14.00
N TYR A 99 1.59 0.68 14.26
CA TYR A 99 2.95 0.42 13.82
C TYR A 99 2.93 -0.46 12.55
N PRO A 100 3.52 0.01 11.45
CA PRO A 100 3.59 -0.71 10.19
C PRO A 100 4.74 -1.73 10.21
N VAL A 101 4.53 -2.89 10.83
CA VAL A 101 5.49 -4.02 10.86
C VAL A 101 5.53 -4.67 9.47
N GLY A 102 5.99 -3.95 8.45
CA GLY A 102 5.95 -4.34 7.06
C GLY A 102 7.29 -4.18 6.35
N ARG A 103 7.41 -4.84 5.20
CA ARG A 103 8.51 -4.67 4.25
C ARG A 103 7.94 -4.14 2.95
N THR A 104 8.42 -3.00 2.53
CA THR A 104 8.13 -2.42 1.21
C THR A 104 9.43 -2.33 0.43
N ARG A 105 9.49 -3.06 -0.70
CA ARG A 105 10.66 -3.10 -1.56
C ARG A 105 10.29 -2.71 -2.98
N VAL A 106 11.09 -1.86 -3.60
CA VAL A 106 10.96 -1.49 -5.02
C VAL A 106 12.26 -1.83 -5.73
N THR A 107 12.19 -2.60 -6.80
CA THR A 107 13.33 -2.85 -7.70
C THR A 107 13.10 -2.07 -8.98
N LEU A 108 13.96 -1.09 -9.26
CA LEU A 108 14.00 -0.36 -10.52
C LEU A 108 14.82 -1.18 -11.53
N LYS A 109 14.20 -1.53 -12.65
CA LYS A 109 14.65 -2.58 -13.55
C LYS A 109 15.82 -2.17 -14.44
N ARG A 110 15.91 -0.89 -14.83
CA ARG A 110 16.93 -0.42 -15.77
C ARG A 110 18.34 -0.70 -15.26
N ASP A 111 18.57 -0.34 -14.00
CA ASP A 111 19.89 -0.42 -13.35
C ASP A 111 19.94 -1.49 -12.25
N GLY A 112 18.84 -2.22 -12.01
CA GLY A 112 18.74 -3.22 -10.95
C GLY A 112 18.78 -2.64 -9.53
N VAL A 113 18.36 -1.38 -9.36
CA VAL A 113 18.43 -0.66 -8.09
C VAL A 113 17.34 -1.14 -7.15
N VAL A 114 17.72 -1.57 -5.96
CA VAL A 114 16.78 -2.02 -4.92
C VAL A 114 16.61 -0.93 -3.87
N LEU A 115 15.37 -0.48 -3.70
CA LEU A 115 14.95 0.51 -2.72
C LEU A 115 14.12 -0.15 -1.61
N GLU A 116 14.34 0.26 -0.37
CA GLU A 116 13.60 -0.20 0.79
C GLU A 116 13.01 0.98 1.56
N LEU A 117 11.72 0.87 1.89
CA LEU A 117 10.96 1.88 2.60
C LEU A 117 10.69 1.44 4.04
N VAL A 118 11.06 2.30 4.98
CA VAL A 118 10.68 2.28 6.39
C VAL A 118 9.71 3.44 6.63
N PRO A 119 8.39 3.19 6.75
CA PRO A 119 7.38 4.23 6.94
C PRO A 119 7.25 4.70 8.41
N PRO A 120 6.87 5.96 8.72
CA PRO A 120 6.55 6.37 10.09
C PRO A 120 5.37 5.58 10.68
N LEU A 121 5.25 5.63 12.02
CA LEU A 121 4.04 5.15 12.68
C LEU A 121 2.86 6.07 12.36
N SER A 122 1.65 5.59 12.58
CA SER A 122 0.45 6.42 12.52
C SER A 122 -0.29 6.45 13.85
N LYS A 123 -0.91 7.57 14.15
CA LYS A 123 -1.65 7.79 15.39
C LYS A 123 -3.08 8.20 15.08
N VAL A 124 -4.03 7.40 15.54
CA VAL A 124 -5.44 7.76 15.53
C VAL A 124 -5.76 8.49 16.82
N ASN A 125 -6.02 9.78 16.73
CA ASN A 125 -6.34 10.65 17.86
C ASN A 125 -7.86 10.75 18.05
N ASN A 126 -8.30 11.03 19.28
CA ASN A 126 -9.70 11.20 19.64
C ASN A 126 -10.56 9.98 19.25
N LEU A 127 -10.10 8.79 19.63
CA LEU A 127 -10.79 7.55 19.31
C LEU A 127 -12.08 7.37 20.14
N ILE A 128 -12.13 7.93 21.36
CA ILE A 128 -13.30 7.84 22.26
C ILE A 128 -13.98 9.20 22.42
N PHE A 129 -13.19 10.26 22.66
CA PHE A 129 -13.70 11.60 22.93
C PHE A 129 -13.15 12.60 21.92
N GLY A 130 -14.06 13.34 21.28
CA GLY A 130 -13.76 14.36 20.26
C GLY A 130 -13.93 13.84 18.84
N ARG A 131 -13.63 14.69 17.86
CA ARG A 131 -13.61 14.29 16.45
C ARG A 131 -12.34 13.50 16.19
N THR A 132 -12.49 12.25 15.74
CA THR A 132 -11.36 11.40 15.34
C THR A 132 -10.59 12.03 14.18
N TRP A 133 -9.26 11.94 14.24
CA TRP A 133 -8.37 12.34 13.16
C TRP A 133 -7.08 11.51 13.25
N VAL A 134 -6.34 11.45 12.14
CA VAL A 134 -5.11 10.67 12.04
C VAL A 134 -3.93 11.63 11.91
N ASP A 135 -2.86 11.31 12.61
CA ASP A 135 -1.55 11.91 12.48
C ASP A 135 -0.53 10.85 12.06
N VAL A 136 0.58 11.28 11.45
CA VAL A 136 1.63 10.37 10.98
C VAL A 136 3.00 10.95 11.36
N PRO A 137 3.35 11.03 12.64
CA PRO A 137 4.59 11.69 13.05
C PRO A 137 5.82 10.79 12.87
N GLY A 138 6.96 11.42 12.59
CA GLY A 138 8.28 10.78 12.59
C GLY A 138 8.86 10.58 11.20
N GLU A 139 9.92 9.78 11.14
CA GLU A 139 10.72 9.62 9.92
C GLU A 139 10.15 8.56 8.98
N MET A 140 10.09 8.91 7.69
CA MET A 140 10.04 7.99 6.58
C MET A 140 11.44 7.89 5.97
N VAL A 141 11.97 6.69 5.85
CA VAL A 141 13.29 6.45 5.24
C VAL A 141 13.14 5.59 4.01
N MET A 142 13.61 6.09 2.86
CA MET A 142 13.75 5.34 1.62
C MET A 142 15.24 5.13 1.35
N THR A 143 15.73 3.90 1.45
CA THR A 143 17.15 3.57 1.30
C THR A 143 17.39 2.86 -0.02
N ASN A 144 18.39 3.31 -0.79
CA ASN A 144 18.95 2.53 -1.89
C ASN A 144 19.92 1.50 -1.31
N LEU A 145 19.50 0.23 -1.28
CA LEU A 145 20.29 -0.87 -0.73
C LEU A 145 21.55 -1.18 -1.57
N THR A 146 21.63 -0.67 -2.79
CA THR A 146 22.77 -0.88 -3.71
C THR A 146 23.93 0.08 -3.41
N THR A 147 23.61 1.33 -3.06
CA THR A 147 24.62 2.40 -2.88
C THR A 147 24.75 2.87 -1.43
N GLY A 148 23.70 2.73 -0.61
CA GLY A 148 23.62 3.31 0.73
C GLY A 148 23.04 4.73 0.77
N ASP A 149 22.76 5.35 -0.37
CA ASP A 149 22.08 6.65 -0.43
C ASP A 149 20.66 6.52 0.12
N LYS A 150 20.14 7.57 0.76
CA LYS A 150 18.83 7.53 1.44
C LYS A 150 18.08 8.85 1.38
N ALA A 151 16.77 8.80 1.22
CA ALA A 151 15.90 9.92 1.55
C ALA A 151 15.38 9.73 2.98
N VAL A 152 15.56 10.73 3.84
CA VAL A 152 15.00 10.77 5.20
C VAL A 152 14.06 11.97 5.27
N LEU A 153 12.77 11.69 5.39
CA LEU A 153 11.71 12.69 5.36
C LEU A 153 10.93 12.65 6.68
N TYR A 154 10.96 13.75 7.41
CA TYR A 154 10.34 13.88 8.71
C TYR A 154 8.93 14.46 8.57
N PHE A 155 7.95 13.69 9.04
CA PHE A 155 6.56 14.10 9.09
C PHE A 155 6.32 14.86 10.40
N GLN A 156 6.00 16.14 10.27
CA GLN A 156 5.81 17.01 11.41
C GLN A 156 4.55 16.60 12.19
N PRO A 157 4.65 16.42 13.53
CA PRO A 157 3.47 16.15 14.35
C PRO A 157 2.54 17.37 14.34
N CYS A 158 1.24 17.12 14.42
CA CYS A 158 0.27 18.20 14.56
C CYS A 158 0.41 18.89 15.94
N GLY A 159 0.99 20.09 15.94
CA GLY A 159 1.19 20.93 17.12
C GLY A 159 -0.04 21.70 17.56
N TRP A 160 0.16 22.64 18.49
CA TRP A 160 -0.92 23.52 18.97
C TRP A 160 -1.58 24.28 17.81
N PHE A 161 -2.91 24.35 17.85
CA PHE A 161 -3.74 24.98 16.81
C PHE A 161 -3.53 24.43 15.38
N GLY A 162 -2.92 23.24 15.23
CA GLY A 162 -2.68 22.62 13.93
C GLY A 162 -1.37 23.03 13.25
N ALA A 163 -0.46 23.70 13.97
CA ALA A 163 0.88 23.99 13.45
C ALA A 163 1.61 22.71 13.03
N GLY A 164 2.35 22.73 11.91
CA GLY A 164 3.05 21.56 11.38
C GLY A 164 2.15 20.50 10.76
N ARG A 165 0.82 20.67 10.80
CA ARG A 165 -0.09 19.62 10.35
C ARG A 165 0.08 19.36 8.86
N HIS A 166 0.37 18.10 8.56
CA HIS A 166 0.64 17.55 7.24
C HIS A 166 1.97 17.95 6.61
N GLU A 167 2.79 18.75 7.29
CA GLU A 167 4.09 19.17 6.77
C GLU A 167 5.08 18.00 6.78
N VAL A 168 5.90 17.95 5.73
CA VAL A 168 7.00 17.01 5.58
C VAL A 168 8.20 17.78 5.08
N ASP A 169 9.34 17.57 5.72
CA ASP A 169 10.62 18.13 5.32
C ASP A 169 11.75 17.13 5.57
N GLY A 170 12.85 17.28 4.85
CA GLY A 170 13.99 16.40 5.02
C GLY A 170 14.89 16.45 3.79
N TYR A 171 15.74 15.44 3.65
CA TYR A 171 16.78 15.47 2.64
C TYR A 171 17.01 14.11 2.00
N VAL A 172 17.52 14.15 0.78
CA VAL A 172 18.28 13.05 0.18
C VAL A 172 19.73 13.19 0.59
N TYR A 173 20.27 12.12 1.15
CA TYR A 173 21.66 11.97 1.58
C TYR A 173 22.38 10.98 0.69
N ASN A 174 23.68 11.21 0.49
CA ASN A 174 24.55 10.16 -0.03
C ASN A 174 24.91 9.13 1.06
N ALA A 175 25.61 8.07 0.67
CA ALA A 175 26.09 7.03 1.60
C ALA A 175 27.05 7.54 2.70
N ALA A 176 27.63 8.74 2.55
CA ALA A 176 28.46 9.39 3.57
C ALA A 176 27.66 10.29 4.53
N GLU A 177 26.32 10.22 4.47
CA GLU A 177 25.38 11.05 5.25
C GLU A 177 25.48 12.56 4.97
N GLU A 178 25.97 12.94 3.80
CA GLU A 178 25.97 14.33 3.36
C GLU A 178 24.66 14.65 2.64
N PRO A 179 23.97 15.74 3.00
CA PRO A 179 22.77 16.17 2.28
C PRO A 179 23.14 16.58 0.85
N LYS A 180 22.24 16.29 -0.08
CA LYS A 180 22.37 16.61 -1.52
C LYS A 180 21.15 17.34 -2.07
N ILE A 181 19.96 16.97 -1.59
CA ILE A 181 18.70 17.56 -2.04
C ILE A 181 17.81 17.79 -0.84
N LEU A 182 17.38 19.03 -0.62
CA LEU A 182 16.30 19.39 0.28
C LEU A 182 14.97 18.94 -0.34
N MET A 183 14.09 18.33 0.45
CA MET A 183 12.72 18.02 0.09
C MET A 183 11.76 18.62 1.12
N THR A 184 10.67 19.23 0.66
CA THR A 184 9.68 19.84 1.54
C THR A 184 8.30 19.91 0.90
N GLY A 185 7.25 19.87 1.70
CA GLY A 185 5.88 20.04 1.24
C GLY A 185 4.86 19.59 2.27
N LYS A 186 3.70 19.16 1.78
CA LYS A 186 2.64 18.58 2.59
C LYS A 186 2.12 17.31 1.95
N TRP A 187 2.03 16.23 2.71
CA TRP A 187 1.56 14.93 2.21
C TRP A 187 0.07 14.92 1.81
N THR A 188 -0.67 15.99 2.09
CA THR A 188 -2.04 16.22 1.59
C THR A 188 -2.14 17.12 0.37
N GLU A 189 -1.04 17.72 -0.10
CA GLU A 189 -1.07 18.73 -1.17
C GLU A 189 -0.01 18.45 -2.23
N SER A 190 1.28 18.61 -1.92
CA SER A 190 2.38 18.47 -2.88
C SER A 190 3.72 18.30 -2.18
N MET A 191 4.72 17.84 -2.94
CA MET A 191 6.11 17.76 -2.53
C MET A 191 7.01 18.46 -3.54
N SER A 192 7.99 19.20 -3.04
CA SER A 192 9.00 19.90 -3.82
C SER A 192 10.40 19.55 -3.35
N TYR A 193 11.39 19.85 -4.17
CA TYR A 193 12.80 19.58 -3.91
C TYR A 193 13.71 20.66 -4.50
N GLN A 194 14.89 20.81 -3.92
CA GLN A 194 15.93 21.72 -4.38
C GLN A 194 17.33 21.19 -4.00
N PRO A 195 18.34 21.25 -4.90
CA PRO A 195 19.71 20.94 -4.52
C PRO A 195 20.19 21.80 -3.34
N CYS A 196 20.93 21.21 -2.41
CA CYS A 196 21.46 21.90 -1.24
C CYS A 196 22.98 21.69 -1.05
N ASP A 197 23.59 22.54 -0.23
CA ASP A 197 24.97 22.39 0.24
C ASP A 197 25.09 21.40 1.42
N LEU A 198 26.29 21.29 2.02
CA LEU A 198 26.57 20.35 3.11
C LEU A 198 25.86 20.74 4.42
N GLU A 199 25.47 22.01 4.55
CA GLU A 199 24.68 22.55 5.65
C GLU A 199 23.17 22.34 5.44
N GLY A 200 22.76 21.87 4.26
CA GLY A 200 21.36 21.66 3.89
C GLY A 200 20.68 22.91 3.33
N GLU A 201 21.41 23.99 3.11
CA GLU A 201 20.86 25.22 2.56
C GLU A 201 20.75 25.14 1.02
N PRO A 202 19.68 25.69 0.42
CA PRO A 202 19.51 25.68 -1.02
C PRO A 202 20.68 26.31 -1.79
N LEU A 203 21.16 25.64 -2.83
CA LEU A 203 22.29 26.13 -3.62
C LEU A 203 21.94 27.46 -4.33
N PRO A 204 22.83 28.47 -4.30
CA PRO A 204 22.61 29.74 -4.99
C PRO A 204 22.30 29.56 -6.49
N GLY A 205 21.26 30.24 -6.98
CA GLY A 205 20.86 30.18 -8.39
C GLY A 205 20.06 28.94 -8.79
N THR A 206 19.71 28.07 -7.83
CA THR A 206 18.75 26.98 -8.06
C THR A 206 17.34 27.42 -7.68
N GLU A 207 16.33 26.74 -8.21
CA GLU A 207 14.93 26.97 -7.89
C GLU A 207 14.30 25.70 -7.32
N MET A 208 13.35 25.88 -6.41
CA MET A 208 12.52 24.80 -5.88
C MET A 208 11.64 24.21 -7.00
N LYS A 209 11.73 22.90 -7.21
CA LYS A 209 10.97 22.17 -8.23
C LYS A 209 9.98 21.22 -7.58
N GLN A 210 8.79 21.10 -8.16
CA GLN A 210 7.79 20.17 -7.69
C GLN A 210 8.11 18.74 -8.17
N SER A 211 8.08 17.76 -7.26
CA SER A 211 8.23 16.33 -7.60
C SER A 211 6.89 15.60 -7.62
N TRP A 212 5.91 16.04 -6.82
CA TRP A 212 4.58 15.44 -6.76
C TRP A 212 3.52 16.48 -6.39
N GLN A 213 2.30 16.27 -6.88
CA GLN A 213 1.12 17.05 -6.57
C GLN A 213 -0.07 16.11 -6.48
N LEU A 214 -0.92 16.34 -5.48
CA LEU A 214 -2.19 15.66 -5.34
C LEU A 214 -3.04 15.90 -6.61
N ALA A 215 -3.52 14.81 -7.20
CA ALA A 215 -4.47 14.83 -8.29
C ALA A 215 -5.83 15.40 -7.85
N ASP A 216 -6.64 15.82 -8.81
CA ASP A 216 -8.02 16.23 -8.53
C ASP A 216 -8.81 15.13 -7.80
N ILE A 217 -9.72 15.55 -6.92
CA ILE A 217 -10.49 14.66 -6.05
C ILE A 217 -11.99 14.94 -6.19
N PRO A 218 -12.86 13.92 -6.03
CA PRO A 218 -14.29 14.14 -6.04
C PRO A 218 -14.72 15.10 -4.92
N GLU A 219 -15.48 16.13 -5.28
CA GLU A 219 -16.07 17.04 -4.31
C GLU A 219 -17.07 16.31 -3.40
N ASN A 220 -17.01 16.60 -2.09
CA ASN A 220 -17.95 16.07 -1.08
C ASN A 220 -18.05 14.54 -1.02
N ASP A 221 -16.98 13.82 -1.36
CA ASP A 221 -16.97 12.36 -1.25
C ASP A 221 -17.18 11.90 0.20
N LYS A 222 -18.16 11.01 0.39
CA LYS A 222 -18.56 10.51 1.73
C LYS A 222 -17.43 9.83 2.49
N PHE A 223 -16.51 9.17 1.79
CA PHE A 223 -15.41 8.41 2.36
C PHE A 223 -14.04 9.05 2.09
N GLN A 224 -14.04 10.27 1.52
CA GLN A 224 -12.85 11.01 1.08
C GLN A 224 -11.97 10.16 0.15
N TYR A 225 -12.61 9.45 -0.78
CA TYR A 225 -11.93 8.68 -1.81
C TYR A 225 -11.42 9.57 -2.94
N THR A 226 -10.21 9.29 -3.42
CA THR A 226 -9.73 9.82 -4.71
C THR A 226 -10.48 9.18 -5.87
N HIS A 227 -10.40 9.77 -7.07
CA HIS A 227 -10.92 9.12 -8.27
C HIS A 227 -10.30 7.75 -8.50
N PHE A 228 -9.03 7.56 -8.14
CA PHE A 228 -8.38 6.26 -8.19
C PHE A 228 -8.99 5.26 -7.19
N ALA A 229 -9.26 5.67 -5.95
CA ALA A 229 -9.87 4.81 -4.94
C ALA A 229 -11.25 4.29 -5.38
N HIS A 230 -12.07 5.12 -6.04
CA HIS A 230 -13.35 4.69 -6.64
C HIS A 230 -13.18 3.62 -7.73
N LYS A 231 -12.09 3.67 -8.51
CA LYS A 231 -11.79 2.64 -9.52
C LYS A 231 -11.40 1.30 -8.89
N LEU A 232 -10.90 1.28 -7.65
CA LEU A 232 -10.45 0.03 -7.03
C LEU A 232 -11.60 -0.96 -6.85
N ASN A 233 -12.76 -0.52 -6.36
CA ASN A 233 -13.90 -1.40 -6.10
C ASN A 233 -14.86 -1.55 -7.30
N SER A 234 -14.68 -0.76 -8.36
CA SER A 234 -15.57 -0.80 -9.51
C SER A 234 -15.34 -2.05 -10.37
N PHE A 235 -16.44 -2.70 -10.77
CA PHE A 235 -16.43 -3.78 -11.75
C PHE A 235 -16.08 -3.31 -13.17
N SER A 236 -16.24 -2.01 -13.49
CA SER A 236 -15.91 -1.48 -14.82
C SER A 236 -14.41 -1.40 -15.09
N THR A 237 -13.61 -1.38 -14.03
CA THR A 237 -12.15 -1.30 -14.03
C THR A 237 -11.50 -2.59 -13.51
N ALA A 238 -12.31 -3.61 -13.22
CA ALA A 238 -11.85 -4.92 -12.81
C ALA A 238 -11.21 -5.67 -13.99
N PRO A 239 -10.18 -6.49 -13.74
CA PRO A 239 -9.74 -7.47 -14.72
C PRO A 239 -10.90 -8.37 -15.16
N ARG A 240 -10.90 -8.78 -16.44
CA ARG A 240 -11.86 -9.77 -16.94
C ARG A 240 -11.67 -11.09 -16.19
N LYS A 241 -12.77 -11.80 -15.93
CA LYS A 241 -12.78 -13.04 -15.13
C LYS A 241 -12.03 -12.85 -13.81
N LEU A 242 -12.68 -12.15 -12.90
CA LEU A 242 -12.18 -12.00 -11.54
C LEU A 242 -11.89 -13.36 -10.92
N LEU A 243 -10.82 -13.44 -10.13
CA LEU A 243 -10.66 -14.56 -9.22
C LEU A 243 -11.89 -14.64 -8.30
N ALA A 244 -12.41 -15.83 -8.00
CA ALA A 244 -13.51 -15.94 -7.03
C ALA A 244 -13.09 -15.50 -5.61
N SER A 245 -11.79 -15.37 -5.36
CA SER A 245 -11.21 -14.76 -4.15
C SER A 245 -11.11 -13.23 -4.23
N ASP A 246 -11.46 -12.57 -5.35
CA ASP A 246 -11.30 -11.13 -5.52
C ASP A 246 -12.22 -10.32 -4.59
N ALA A 247 -11.64 -9.33 -3.92
CA ALA A 247 -12.30 -8.52 -2.91
C ALA A 247 -13.50 -7.72 -3.43
N ARG A 248 -13.64 -7.49 -4.75
CA ARG A 248 -14.83 -6.85 -5.34
C ARG A 248 -16.08 -7.72 -5.26
N LEU A 249 -15.91 -9.04 -5.17
CA LEU A 249 -17.02 -10.00 -5.06
C LEU A 249 -17.57 -10.11 -3.63
N ARG A 250 -16.95 -9.44 -2.64
CA ARG A 250 -17.39 -9.49 -1.25
C ARG A 250 -18.79 -8.88 -1.07
N PRO A 251 -19.78 -9.67 -0.61
CA PRO A 251 -21.16 -9.22 -0.54
C PRO A 251 -21.38 -8.12 0.51
N ASP A 252 -20.62 -8.17 1.62
CA ASP A 252 -20.68 -7.17 2.69
C ASP A 252 -20.16 -5.80 2.24
N ARG A 253 -19.06 -5.78 1.47
CA ARG A 253 -18.52 -4.57 0.85
C ARG A 253 -19.47 -3.98 -0.18
N TYR A 254 -20.00 -4.83 -1.07
CA TYR A 254 -20.96 -4.39 -2.09
C TYR A 254 -22.23 -3.80 -1.48
N ALA A 255 -22.78 -4.44 -0.44
CA ALA A 255 -23.92 -3.90 0.29
C ALA A 255 -23.61 -2.55 0.96
N LEU A 256 -22.42 -2.39 1.56
CA LEU A 256 -22.00 -1.13 2.16
C LEU A 256 -21.93 0.00 1.12
N GLU A 257 -21.34 -0.28 -0.05
CA GLU A 257 -21.21 0.68 -1.15
C GLU A 257 -22.59 1.13 -1.68
N LYS A 258 -23.58 0.24 -1.69
CA LYS A 258 -24.98 0.56 -2.02
C LYS A 258 -25.75 1.29 -0.93
N GLY A 259 -25.15 1.51 0.24
CA GLY A 259 -25.83 2.14 1.39
C GLY A 259 -26.71 1.17 2.19
N GLU A 260 -26.68 -0.13 1.90
CA GLU A 260 -27.52 -1.17 2.51
C GLU A 260 -26.92 -1.64 3.86
N MET A 261 -26.87 -0.76 4.87
CA MET A 261 -26.14 -1.00 6.13
C MET A 261 -26.52 -2.30 6.86
N SER A 262 -27.83 -2.60 6.99
CA SER A 262 -28.28 -3.81 7.67
C SER A 262 -27.83 -5.08 6.95
N LYS A 263 -27.87 -5.06 5.61
CA LYS A 263 -27.43 -6.19 4.78
C LYS A 263 -25.91 -6.34 4.85
N ALA A 264 -25.15 -5.25 4.79
CA ALA A 264 -23.71 -5.28 4.98
C ALA A 264 -23.32 -5.93 6.31
N GLY A 265 -24.03 -5.62 7.40
CA GLY A 265 -23.83 -6.24 8.71
C GLY A 265 -24.15 -7.75 8.73
N ALA A 266 -25.24 -8.16 8.08
CA ALA A 266 -25.63 -9.57 7.97
C ALA A 266 -24.60 -10.37 7.15
N GLU A 267 -24.24 -9.89 5.96
CA GLU A 267 -23.25 -10.53 5.07
C GLU A 267 -21.87 -10.62 5.73
N LYS A 268 -21.47 -9.58 6.49
CA LYS A 268 -20.23 -9.61 7.27
C LYS A 268 -20.24 -10.74 8.30
N THR A 269 -21.37 -10.91 8.99
CA THR A 269 -21.52 -11.98 10.00
C THR A 269 -21.43 -13.36 9.36
N ILE A 270 -22.15 -13.57 8.25
CA ILE A 270 -22.11 -14.82 7.46
C ILE A 270 -20.69 -15.12 7.00
N LEU A 271 -19.98 -14.13 6.46
CA LEU A 271 -18.62 -14.32 5.96
C LEU A 271 -17.62 -14.67 7.08
N GLU A 272 -17.72 -14.01 8.24
CA GLU A 272 -16.89 -14.35 9.39
C GLU A 272 -17.17 -15.75 9.95
N GLU A 273 -18.44 -16.18 9.96
CA GLU A 273 -18.81 -17.54 10.35
C GLU A 273 -18.27 -18.59 9.38
N ARG A 274 -18.34 -18.33 8.06
CA ARG A 274 -17.72 -19.17 7.03
C ARG A 274 -16.21 -19.30 7.26
N GLN A 275 -15.50 -18.21 7.53
CA GLN A 275 -14.06 -18.25 7.83
C GLN A 275 -13.77 -19.07 9.11
N ARG A 276 -14.59 -18.93 10.17
CA ARG A 276 -14.43 -19.73 11.40
C ARG A 276 -14.70 -21.22 11.16
N ALA A 277 -15.66 -21.56 10.29
CA ALA A 277 -15.96 -22.94 9.93
C ALA A 277 -14.84 -23.56 9.07
N GLU A 278 -14.33 -22.82 8.09
CA GLU A 278 -13.19 -23.24 7.26
C GLU A 278 -11.96 -23.48 8.14
N LYS A 279 -11.60 -22.54 9.02
CA LYS A 279 -10.49 -22.70 9.96
C LYS A 279 -10.62 -23.97 10.81
N ARG A 280 -11.79 -24.23 11.39
CA ARG A 280 -12.05 -25.44 12.20
C ARG A 280 -11.86 -26.72 11.38
N THR A 281 -12.33 -26.72 10.13
CA THR A 281 -12.21 -27.88 9.23
C THR A 281 -10.74 -28.13 8.89
N ARG A 282 -10.01 -27.09 8.51
CA ARG A 282 -8.58 -27.14 8.20
C ARG A 282 -7.75 -27.65 9.38
N GLU A 283 -7.99 -27.11 10.57
CA GLU A 283 -7.29 -27.54 11.81
C GLU A 283 -7.63 -28.98 12.20
N ALA A 284 -8.89 -29.41 12.03
CA ALA A 284 -9.31 -30.79 12.32
C ALA A 284 -8.63 -31.82 11.39
N ASN A 285 -8.34 -31.42 10.15
CA ASN A 285 -7.62 -32.25 9.19
C ASN A 285 -6.10 -32.23 9.36
N GLY A 286 -5.55 -31.33 10.18
CA GLY A 286 -4.11 -31.12 10.31
C GLY A 286 -3.49 -30.32 9.15
N ASP A 287 -4.32 -29.68 8.33
CA ASP A 287 -3.90 -28.91 7.16
C ASP A 287 -3.37 -27.52 7.58
N LYS A 288 -2.46 -26.97 6.77
CA LYS A 288 -1.99 -25.58 6.90
C LYS A 288 -2.49 -24.77 5.72
N PHE A 289 -2.83 -23.50 5.97
CA PHE A 289 -3.15 -22.59 4.88
C PHE A 289 -1.88 -22.30 4.09
N VAL A 290 -1.94 -22.47 2.76
CA VAL A 290 -0.84 -22.17 1.84
C VAL A 290 -1.33 -21.06 0.90
N PRO A 291 -0.68 -19.89 0.91
CA PRO A 291 -0.99 -18.83 -0.06
C PRO A 291 -0.84 -19.33 -1.49
N ARG A 292 -1.71 -18.87 -2.38
CA ARG A 292 -1.73 -19.36 -3.75
C ARG A 292 -0.70 -18.66 -4.62
N TRP A 293 -0.61 -17.35 -4.52
CA TRP A 293 0.18 -16.50 -5.43
C TRP A 293 1.53 -16.08 -4.84
N PHE A 294 1.73 -16.39 -3.57
CA PHE A 294 2.92 -16.07 -2.82
C PHE A 294 3.45 -17.31 -2.11
N GLN A 295 4.72 -17.28 -1.71
CA GLN A 295 5.31 -18.31 -0.88
C GLN A 295 6.09 -17.69 0.28
N LEU A 296 5.99 -18.31 1.45
CA LEU A 296 6.77 -17.94 2.62
C LEU A 296 8.23 -18.30 2.37
N THR A 297 9.14 -17.36 2.60
CA THR A 297 10.58 -17.58 2.46
C THR A 297 11.22 -17.91 3.82
N GLU A 298 12.50 -18.27 3.81
CA GLU A 298 13.31 -18.39 5.04
C GLU A 298 13.80 -17.02 5.56
N GLU A 299 13.55 -15.93 4.83
CA GLU A 299 13.98 -14.58 5.19
C GLU A 299 13.11 -14.02 6.31
N VAL A 300 13.77 -13.52 7.36
CA VAL A 300 13.16 -12.70 8.40
C VAL A 300 13.79 -11.32 8.31
N THR A 301 12.97 -10.29 8.05
CA THR A 301 13.40 -8.90 8.04
C THR A 301 13.09 -8.27 9.40
N SER A 302 14.11 -7.69 10.05
CA SER A 302 13.90 -6.87 11.24
C SER A 302 13.50 -5.45 10.83
N THR A 303 12.35 -5.00 11.32
CA THR A 303 11.88 -3.61 11.17
C THR A 303 12.05 -2.87 12.49
N PRO A 304 11.98 -1.52 12.52
CA PRO A 304 11.96 -0.77 13.77
C PRO A 304 10.83 -1.18 14.76
N TRP A 305 9.79 -1.87 14.28
CA TRP A 305 8.62 -2.24 15.06
C TRP A 305 8.53 -3.74 15.38
N GLY A 306 9.49 -4.53 14.91
CA GLY A 306 9.60 -5.97 15.16
C GLY A 306 9.97 -6.78 13.93
N ASP A 307 10.11 -8.08 14.12
CA ASP A 307 10.49 -9.01 13.06
C ASP A 307 9.30 -9.41 12.19
N LEU A 308 9.61 -9.64 10.91
CA LEU A 308 8.65 -9.96 9.87
C LEU A 308 9.16 -11.12 9.01
N GLU A 309 8.34 -12.16 8.93
CA GLU A 309 8.48 -13.21 7.93
C GLU A 309 8.15 -12.66 6.54
N VAL A 310 8.99 -12.94 5.56
CA VAL A 310 8.85 -12.41 4.20
C VAL A 310 8.14 -13.41 3.30
N TYR A 311 7.25 -12.89 2.46
CA TYR A 311 6.62 -13.65 1.38
C TYR A 311 7.13 -13.11 0.04
N GLU A 312 7.36 -14.01 -0.90
CA GLU A 312 7.72 -13.66 -2.27
C GLU A 312 6.66 -14.10 -3.26
N PHE A 313 6.51 -13.34 -4.35
CA PHE A 313 5.62 -13.67 -5.43
C PHE A 313 6.13 -14.90 -6.19
N ASN A 314 5.26 -15.89 -6.42
CA ASN A 314 5.67 -17.18 -6.98
C ASN A 314 5.47 -17.31 -8.50
N GLY A 315 5.03 -16.25 -9.18
CA GLY A 315 4.81 -16.22 -10.63
C GLY A 315 3.55 -16.94 -11.13
N LYS A 316 2.89 -17.78 -10.32
CA LYS A 316 1.72 -18.58 -10.75
C LYS A 316 0.53 -17.73 -11.17
N TYR A 317 0.37 -16.53 -10.64
CA TYR A 317 -0.69 -15.60 -11.07
C TYR A 317 -0.49 -15.16 -12.52
N ASN A 318 0.75 -14.90 -12.93
CA ASN A 318 1.08 -14.50 -14.30
C ASN A 318 0.81 -15.65 -15.28
N GLU A 319 1.13 -16.88 -14.89
CA GLU A 319 0.79 -18.09 -15.65
C GLU A 319 -0.73 -18.25 -15.78
N TYR A 320 -1.46 -18.14 -14.67
CA TYR A 320 -2.92 -18.21 -14.64
C TYR A 320 -3.56 -17.17 -15.57
N ARG A 321 -3.09 -15.91 -15.53
CA ARG A 321 -3.60 -14.83 -16.37
C ARG A 321 -3.29 -15.06 -17.86
N LYS A 322 -2.10 -15.55 -18.21
CA LYS A 322 -1.76 -15.93 -19.61
C LYS A 322 -2.69 -17.01 -20.15
N THR A 323 -2.94 -18.07 -19.39
CA THR A 323 -3.84 -19.16 -19.81
C THR A 323 -5.29 -18.69 -19.96
N ASN A 324 -5.81 -17.94 -18.98
CA ASN A 324 -7.21 -17.49 -19.02
C ASN A 324 -7.50 -16.42 -20.07
N ASN A 325 -6.54 -15.52 -20.34
CA ASN A 325 -6.66 -14.56 -21.44
C ASN A 325 -6.71 -15.25 -22.81
N THR A 326 -6.05 -16.41 -22.97
CA THR A 326 -6.09 -17.20 -24.21
C THR A 326 -7.46 -17.88 -24.39
N LEU A 327 -8.05 -18.37 -23.30
CA LEU A 327 -9.40 -18.97 -23.30
C LEU A 327 -10.53 -17.93 -23.49
N ASP A 328 -10.28 -16.66 -23.16
CA ASP A 328 -11.23 -15.54 -23.32
C ASP A 328 -11.61 -15.23 -24.76
N VAL A 329 -10.81 -15.64 -25.75
CA VAL A 329 -11.17 -15.52 -27.17
C VAL A 329 -12.40 -16.39 -27.51
N ILE A 330 -12.78 -17.34 -26.64
CA ILE A 330 -13.75 -18.40 -26.95
C ILE A 330 -15.10 -18.21 -26.22
N THR A 331 -15.18 -17.48 -25.08
CA THR A 331 -16.44 -17.38 -24.29
C THR A 331 -16.61 -16.04 -23.55
N ASN A 332 -17.75 -15.35 -23.75
CA ASN A 332 -18.18 -14.20 -22.94
C ASN A 332 -18.93 -14.66 -21.67
N GLN A 333 -18.26 -14.68 -20.52
CA GLN A 333 -18.89 -14.93 -19.21
C GLN A 333 -19.14 -13.61 -18.46
N ASP A 334 -20.31 -13.47 -17.82
CA ASP A 334 -20.67 -12.31 -16.99
C ASP A 334 -19.95 -12.38 -15.63
N VAL A 335 -19.15 -11.35 -15.33
CA VAL A 335 -18.38 -11.19 -14.09
C VAL A 335 -19.29 -11.26 -12.84
N LYS A 336 -20.57 -10.87 -12.95
CA LYS A 336 -21.51 -10.86 -11.83
C LYS A 336 -21.99 -12.25 -11.40
N SER A 337 -21.70 -13.29 -12.17
CA SER A 337 -22.11 -14.67 -11.84
C SER A 337 -21.14 -15.40 -10.91
N THR A 338 -19.97 -14.81 -10.62
CA THR A 338 -18.94 -15.45 -9.81
C THR A 338 -19.24 -15.29 -8.32
N GLU A 339 -19.40 -16.40 -7.59
CA GLU A 339 -19.56 -16.38 -6.14
C GLU A 339 -18.21 -16.13 -5.45
N PHE A 340 -18.21 -15.28 -4.42
CA PHE A 340 -17.02 -15.06 -3.59
C PHE A 340 -16.65 -16.32 -2.80
N ASN A 341 -15.47 -16.88 -3.12
CA ASN A 341 -14.90 -18.04 -2.45
C ASN A 341 -13.36 -17.95 -2.37
N PRO A 342 -12.81 -17.44 -1.25
CA PRO A 342 -11.36 -17.34 -1.06
C PRO A 342 -10.67 -18.70 -0.79
N TRP A 343 -11.42 -19.77 -0.51
CA TRP A 343 -10.88 -21.08 -0.14
C TRP A 343 -11.11 -22.17 -1.19
N GLN A 344 -11.44 -21.78 -2.42
CA GLN A 344 -11.79 -22.72 -3.48
C GLN A 344 -10.61 -23.56 -3.99
N TYR A 345 -9.37 -23.15 -3.68
CA TYR A 345 -8.17 -23.81 -4.15
C TYR A 345 -7.71 -24.82 -3.11
N THR A 346 -7.61 -26.08 -3.51
CA THR A 346 -6.98 -27.12 -2.69
C THR A 346 -5.51 -26.79 -2.50
N SER A 347 -5.02 -27.06 -1.29
CA SER A 347 -3.62 -26.89 -0.88
C SER A 347 -2.62 -27.61 -1.79
#